data_AF-A0A924NKW9-F1
#
_entry.id   AF-A0A924NKW9-F1
#
_cell.length_a   1.000
_cell.length_b   1.000
_cell.length_c   1.000
_cell.angle_alpha   90.00
_cell.angle_beta   90.00
_cell.angle_gamma   90.00
#
_symmetry.space_group_name_H-M   'P 1'
#
loop_
_entity.id
_entity.type
_entity.pdbx_description
1 polymer ?
#
loop_
_entity_poly.entity_id
_entity_poly.type
_entity_poly.pdbx_seq_one_letter_code
_entity_poly.pdbx_strand_id
1 'polypeptide(L)' 'LTPHGDGPTHEQWLSVPPSPPQPFHRQLADTMLSGEPMDVTPQGSKRNIAVMQAATTSAAQGGRPVPLPTSCVPTP' A
#
# COMPACT_ATOMS: atom_id res chain seq x y z
N LEU A 1 -43.59 9.49 -9.06
CA LEU A 1 -43.38 8.45 -8.03
C LEU A 1 -41.91 8.51 -7.63
N THR A 2 -41.59 9.25 -6.58
CA THR A 2 -40.24 9.28 -5.98
C THR A 2 -40.09 8.09 -5.04
N PRO A 3 -39.05 7.25 -5.17
CA PRO A 3 -38.89 6.10 -4.28
C PRO A 3 -38.67 6.60 -2.85
N HIS A 4 -39.54 6.18 -1.93
CA HIS A 4 -39.32 6.31 -0.48
C HIS A 4 -38.11 5.46 -0.13
N GLY A 5 -37.10 6.07 0.51
CA GLY A 5 -35.83 5.43 0.85
C GLY A 5 -35.91 4.37 1.96
N ASP A 6 -37.06 3.73 2.15
CA ASP A 6 -37.33 2.74 3.21
C ASP A 6 -36.95 1.31 2.78
N GLY A 7 -35.86 1.17 2.02
CA GLY A 7 -35.34 -0.13 1.62
C GLY A 7 -34.63 -0.82 2.79
N PRO A 8 -34.93 -2.10 3.09
CA PRO A 8 -34.21 -2.82 4.14
C PRO A 8 -32.73 -3.02 3.75
N THR A 9 -31.81 -2.63 4.64
CA THR A 9 -30.38 -2.93 4.50
C THR A 9 -30.15 -4.43 4.68
N HIS A 10 -29.56 -5.09 3.68
CA HIS A 10 -29.17 -6.49 3.75
C HIS A 10 -27.65 -6.59 3.90
N GLU A 11 -27.21 -7.16 5.02
CA GLU A 11 -25.80 -7.47 5.26
C GLU A 11 -25.52 -8.94 4.97
N GLN A 12 -24.49 -9.21 4.16
CA GLN A 12 -24.03 -10.56 3.86
C GLN A 12 -22.52 -10.65 4.10
N TRP A 13 -22.12 -11.68 4.84
CA TRP A 13 -20.72 -12.00 5.07
C TRP A 13 -20.16 -12.80 3.90
N LEU A 14 -19.08 -12.31 3.30
CA LEU A 14 -18.36 -13.00 2.23
C LEU A 14 -17.10 -13.66 2.80
N SER A 15 -16.93 -14.94 2.51
CA SER A 15 -15.69 -15.65 2.84
C SER A 15 -14.62 -15.28 1.82
N VAL A 16 -13.50 -14.71 2.29
CA VAL A 16 -12.34 -14.46 1.43
C VAL A 16 -11.47 -15.72 1.43
N PRO A 17 -11.00 -16.20 0.27
CA PRO A 17 -10.08 -17.32 0.22
C PRO A 17 -8.79 -16.99 1.00
N PRO A 18 -8.12 -18.00 1.58
CA PRO A 18 -6.85 -17.77 2.25
C PRO A 18 -5.82 -17.23 1.27
N SER A 19 -4.93 -16.37 1.77
CA SER A 19 -3.86 -15.81 0.94
C SER A 19 -2.99 -16.93 0.38
N PRO A 20 -2.63 -16.89 -0.92
CA PRO A 20 -1.78 -17.91 -1.52
C PRO A 20 -0.40 -17.92 -0.87
N PRO A 21 0.33 -19.04 -0.91
CA PRO A 21 1.74 -19.08 -0.56
C PRO A 21 2.53 -18.06 -1.38
N GLN A 22 3.47 -17.38 -0.73
CA GLN A 22 4.36 -16.39 -1.37
C GLN A 22 3.61 -15.33 -2.21
N PRO A 23 2.65 -14.59 -1.62
CA PRO A 23 1.74 -13.72 -2.38
C PRO A 23 2.48 -12.67 -3.21
N PHE A 24 3.56 -12.09 -2.66
CA PHE A 24 4.44 -11.17 -3.39
C PHE A 24 5.04 -11.78 -4.67
N HIS A 25 5.52 -13.02 -4.60
CA HIS A 25 6.23 -13.64 -5.73
C HIS A 25 5.26 -13.99 -6.85
N ARG A 26 4.03 -14.41 -6.50
CA ARG A 26 2.97 -14.63 -7.47
C ARG A 26 2.57 -13.33 -8.15
N GLN A 27 2.28 -12.30 -7.38
CA GLN A 27 1.92 -11.00 -7.95
C GLN A 27 3.04 -10.42 -8.82
N LEU A 28 4.30 -10.60 -8.42
CA LEU A 28 5.45 -10.20 -9.23
C LEU A 28 5.46 -10.95 -10.57
N ALA A 29 5.26 -12.26 -10.57
CA ALA A 29 5.17 -13.04 -11.80
C ALA A 29 3.98 -12.61 -12.67
N ASP A 30 2.82 -12.40 -12.06
CA ASP A 30 1.61 -11.93 -12.75
C ASP A 30 1.84 -10.54 -13.38
N THR A 31 2.50 -9.64 -12.66
CA THR A 31 2.92 -8.32 -13.17
C THR A 31 3.90 -8.45 -14.33
N MET A 32 4.89 -9.34 -14.23
CA MET A 32 5.85 -9.56 -15.32
C MET A 32 5.19 -10.12 -16.58
N LEU A 33 4.12 -10.91 -16.43
CA LEU A 33 3.38 -11.51 -17.54
C LEU A 33 2.34 -10.57 -18.15
N SER A 34 1.61 -9.82 -17.33
CA SER A 34 0.46 -9.00 -17.74
C SER A 34 0.78 -7.51 -17.87
N GLY A 35 1.82 -7.02 -17.21
CA GLY A 35 2.11 -5.59 -17.07
C GLY A 35 1.22 -4.86 -16.05
N GLU A 36 0.33 -5.57 -15.35
CA GLU A 36 -0.52 -4.97 -14.32
C GLU A 36 0.30 -4.40 -13.16
N PRO A 37 -0.13 -3.29 -12.52
CA PRO A 37 0.61 -2.69 -11.43
C PRO A 37 0.62 -3.59 -10.19
N MET A 38 1.77 -3.63 -9.50
CA MET A 38 1.88 -4.28 -8.20
C MET A 38 1.24 -3.43 -7.09
N ASP A 39 0.64 -4.08 -6.10
CA ASP A 39 0.14 -3.44 -4.87
C ASP A 39 1.28 -2.76 -4.12
N VAL A 40 2.45 -3.39 -4.10
CA VAL A 40 3.68 -2.82 -3.54
C VAL A 40 4.56 -2.32 -4.68
N THR A 41 4.60 -1.00 -4.86
CA THR A 41 5.41 -0.37 -5.89
C THR A 41 6.86 -0.13 -5.43
N PRO A 42 7.84 -0.08 -6.37
CA PRO A 42 9.20 0.31 -6.04
C PRO A 42 9.29 1.68 -5.35
N GLN A 43 8.47 2.64 -5.76
CA GLN A 43 8.39 3.99 -5.18
C GLN A 43 7.88 3.95 -3.74
N GLY A 44 6.84 3.16 -3.46
CA GLY A 44 6.35 2.92 -2.10
C GLY A 44 7.42 2.30 -1.21
N SER A 45 8.12 1.27 -1.70
CA SER A 45 9.23 0.64 -0.99
C SER A 45 10.37 1.61 -0.67
N LYS A 46 10.76 2.47 -1.61
CA LYS A 46 11.78 3.51 -1.38
C LYS A 46 11.37 4.47 -0.26
N ARG A 47 10.10 4.89 -0.22
CA ARG A 47 9.58 5.75 0.84
C ARG A 47 9.66 5.08 2.20
N ASN A 48 9.26 3.80 2.30
CA ASN A 48 9.33 3.06 3.55
C ASN A 48 10.77 2.92 4.06
N ILE A 49 11.71 2.62 3.16
CA ILE A 49 13.14 2.55 3.49
C ILE A 49 13.64 3.90 4.01
N ALA A 50 13.30 4.99 3.34
CA ALA A 50 13.69 6.34 3.75
C ALA A 50 13.17 6.70 5.15
N VAL A 51 11.93 6.30 5.49
CA VAL A 51 11.37 6.47 6.84
C VAL A 51 12.17 5.68 7.86
N MET A 52 12.47 4.41 7.59
CA MET A 52 13.26 3.58 8.50
C MET A 52 14.67 4.16 8.73
N GLN A 53 15.32 4.67 7.68
CA GLN A 53 16.63 5.33 7.79
C GLN A 53 16.59 6.61 8.63
N ALA A 54 15.58 7.45 8.42
CA ALA A 54 15.39 8.67 9.18
C ALA A 54 15.09 8.36 10.66
N ALA A 55 14.28 7.34 10.95
CA ALA A 55 13.99 6.90 12.31
C ALA A 55 15.25 6.40 13.03
N THR A 56 16.08 5.58 12.37
CA THR A 56 17.38 5.13 12.90
C THR A 56 18.30 6.31 13.22
N THR A 57 18.36 7.29 12.33
CA THR A 57 19.17 8.51 12.52
C THR A 57 18.65 9.35 13.69
N SER A 58 17.33 9.51 13.76
CA SER A 58 16.66 10.24 14.84
C SER A 58 16.95 9.61 16.20
N ALA A 59 16.82 8.28 16.31
CA ALA A 59 17.11 7.55 17.53
C ALA A 59 18.57 7.76 18.00
N ALA A 60 19.53 7.70 17.08
CA ALA A 60 20.94 7.97 17.38
C ALA A 60 21.20 9.42 17.86
N GLN A 61 20.32 10.36 17.52
CA GLN A 61 20.41 11.78 17.89
C GLN A 61 19.49 12.15 19.07
N GLY A 62 19.07 11.16 19.87
CA GLY A 62 18.21 11.40 21.04
C GLY A 62 16.76 11.73 20.67
N GLY A 63 16.27 11.24 19.53
CA GLY A 63 14.89 11.42 19.08
C GLY A 63 14.62 12.75 18.38
N ARG A 64 15.66 13.46 17.91
CA ARG A 64 15.48 14.71 17.14
C ARG A 64 14.82 14.43 15.79
N PRO A 65 13.89 15.29 15.31
CA PRO A 65 13.30 15.13 13.99
C PRO A 65 14.34 15.12 12.87
N VAL A 66 14.24 14.17 11.96
CA VAL A 66 15.09 14.06 10.76
C VAL A 66 14.20 14.20 9.52
N PRO A 67 14.52 15.09 8.57
CA PRO A 67 13.71 15.27 7.37
C PRO A 67 13.74 14.03 6.48
N LEU A 68 12.59 13.67 5.92
CA LEU A 68 12.50 12.63 4.91
C LEU A 68 12.88 13.21 3.54
N PRO A 69 13.55 12.43 2.67
CA PRO A 69 13.76 12.84 1.29
C PRO A 69 12.39 13.05 0.63
N THR A 70 12.15 14.27 0.15
CA THR A 70 10.98 14.57 -0.67
C THR A 70 11.15 13.83 -1.99
N SER A 71 10.50 12.68 -2.14
CA SER A 71 10.51 11.93 -3.40
C SER A 71 10.02 12.84 -4.51
N CYS A 72 10.82 12.97 -5.58
CA CYS A 72 10.44 13.62 -6.82
C CYS A 72 9.09 13.06 -7.29
N VAL A 73 8.08 13.93 -7.37
CA VAL A 73 6.76 13.60 -7.92
C VAL A 73 6.95 13.38 -9.42
N PRO A 74 6.52 12.24 -10.01
CA PRO A 74 6.51 12.13 -11.46
C PRO A 74 5.51 13.15 -12.02
N THR A 75 5.98 14.01 -12.92
CA THR A 75 5.15 14.89 -13.74
C THR A 75 4.08 14.08 -14.50
N PRO A 76 2.88 14.64 -14.69
CA PRO A 76 1.77 13.97 -15.37
C PRO A 76 2.08 13.61 -16.82
#